data_AF-K9PCM3-F1
#
_entry.id   AF-K9PCM3-F1
#
_cell.length_a   1.000
_cell.length_b   1.000
_cell.length_c   1.000
_cell.angle_alpha   90.00
_cell.angle_beta   90.00
_cell.angle_gamma   90.00
#
_symmetry.space_group_name_H-M   'P 1'
#
loop_
_entity.id
_entity.type
_entity.pdbx_description
1 polymer ?
#
loop_
_entity_poly.entity_id
_entity_poly.type
_entity_poly.pdbx_seq_one_letter_code
_entity_poly.pdbx_strand_id
1 'polypeptide(L)'
;MKFKQFISRWSRTIHRWVGLYFAVVIGIYLIEIIALPPAFSSGLPIVDGKPPTQITSEPTTPLLSLEQASQAFISLHPKGVNTLKDIDEIAYVPSLGMYRFENQKKLFEWYIDAYSGKLLKYGFNSVDFLEHRGLLGWFAPWIHNLIEMSFLFFMATLAVSGVYLFIYPFLAKKNQETASSGITGEGQLN
;
A
#
# COMPACT_ATOMS: atom_id res chain seq x y z
N MET A 1 27.66 -22.71 -26.25
CA MET A 1 26.71 -23.61 -25.53
C MET A 1 26.69 -23.43 -24.00
N LYS A 2 27.85 -23.29 -23.33
CA LYS A 2 27.96 -23.23 -21.85
C LYS A 2 27.22 -22.04 -21.19
N PHE A 3 27.19 -20.87 -21.83
CA PHE A 3 26.58 -19.65 -21.26
C PHE A 3 25.04 -19.72 -21.16
N LYS A 4 24.35 -20.27 -22.18
CA LYS A 4 22.87 -20.44 -22.13
C LYS A 4 22.43 -21.43 -21.05
N GLN A 5 23.15 -22.54 -20.89
CA GLN A 5 22.86 -23.54 -19.85
C GLN A 5 23.15 -22.99 -18.45
N PHE A 6 24.20 -22.18 -18.30
CA PHE A 6 24.51 -21.49 -17.06
C PHE A 6 23.38 -20.52 -16.66
N ILE A 7 22.93 -19.65 -17.57
CA ILE A 7 21.83 -18.71 -17.33
C ILE A 7 20.54 -19.45 -16.95
N SER A 8 20.19 -20.53 -17.64
CA SER A 8 18.97 -21.29 -17.34
C SER A 8 18.99 -21.92 -15.94
N ARG A 9 20.13 -22.50 -15.52
CA ARG A 9 20.27 -23.08 -14.18
C ARG A 9 20.27 -22.01 -13.09
N TRP A 10 20.96 -20.89 -13.32
CA TRP A 10 20.98 -19.75 -12.39
C TRP A 10 19.59 -19.11 -12.24
N SER A 11 18.87 -18.92 -13.34
CA SER A 11 17.51 -18.39 -13.34
C SER A 11 16.57 -19.21 -12.46
N ARG A 12 16.63 -20.55 -12.54
CA ARG A 12 15.78 -21.45 -11.73
C ARG A 12 16.12 -21.36 -10.24
N THR A 13 17.40 -21.29 -9.90
CA THR A 13 17.84 -21.15 -8.50
C THR A 13 17.40 -19.82 -7.92
N ILE A 14 17.59 -18.71 -8.65
CA ILE A 14 17.13 -17.38 -8.23
C ILE A 14 15.62 -17.37 -8.04
N HIS A 15 14.85 -17.83 -9.02
CA HIS A 15 13.38 -17.84 -8.91
C HIS A 15 12.89 -18.69 -7.73
N ARG A 16 13.56 -19.80 -7.41
CA ARG A 16 13.19 -20.63 -6.25
C ARG A 16 13.39 -19.90 -4.93
N TRP A 17 14.57 -19.31 -4.72
CA TRP A 17 14.90 -18.65 -3.45
C TRP A 17 14.19 -17.31 -3.29
N VAL A 18 14.14 -16.52 -4.36
CA VAL A 18 13.41 -15.25 -4.36
C VAL A 18 11.91 -15.51 -4.24
N GLY A 19 11.38 -16.54 -4.89
CA GLY A 19 9.98 -16.96 -4.73
C GLY A 19 9.64 -17.39 -3.29
N LEU A 20 10.54 -18.14 -2.63
CA LEU A 20 10.38 -18.47 -1.22
C LEU A 20 10.39 -17.23 -0.33
N TYR A 21 11.30 -16.28 -0.58
CA TYR A 21 11.32 -14.98 0.10
C TYR A 21 9.99 -14.24 -0.04
N PHE A 22 9.44 -14.14 -1.27
CA PHE A 22 8.13 -13.53 -1.50
C PHE A 22 7.02 -14.26 -0.74
N ALA A 23 7.01 -15.60 -0.75
CA ALA A 23 6.01 -16.37 -0.03
C ALA A 23 6.04 -16.08 1.48
N VAL A 24 7.23 -15.95 2.07
CA VAL A 24 7.39 -15.60 3.49
C VAL A 24 6.91 -14.17 3.76
N VAL A 25 7.34 -13.18 2.98
CA VAL A 25 6.94 -11.78 3.17
C VAL A 25 5.44 -11.59 3.00
N ILE A 26 4.84 -12.21 1.98
CA ILE A 26 3.39 -12.20 1.77
C ILE A 26 2.68 -12.91 2.92
N GLY A 27 3.21 -14.03 3.41
CA GLY A 27 2.66 -14.73 4.58
C GLY A 27 2.61 -13.83 5.82
N ILE A 28 3.70 -13.13 6.11
CA ILE A 28 3.75 -12.12 7.18
C ILE A 28 2.68 -11.05 6.94
N TYR A 29 2.66 -10.45 5.75
CA TYR A 29 1.72 -9.39 5.40
C TYR A 29 0.24 -9.82 5.55
N LEU A 30 -0.11 -11.03 5.11
CA LEU A 30 -1.46 -11.57 5.25
C LEU A 30 -1.85 -11.80 6.71
N ILE A 31 -0.93 -12.35 7.51
CA ILE A 31 -1.13 -12.52 8.95
C ILE A 31 -1.37 -11.15 9.60
N GLU A 32 -0.59 -10.15 9.23
CA GLU A 32 -0.72 -8.81 9.80
C GLU A 32 -2.05 -8.15 9.46
N ILE A 33 -2.49 -8.21 8.20
CA ILE A 33 -3.80 -7.67 7.78
C ILE A 33 -4.96 -8.28 8.57
N ILE A 34 -4.88 -9.58 8.87
CA ILE A 34 -5.98 -10.30 9.50
C ILE A 34 -5.93 -10.16 11.04
N ALA A 35 -4.74 -10.34 11.62
CA ALA A 35 -4.60 -10.51 13.07
C ALA A 35 -4.34 -9.20 13.83
N LEU A 36 -3.68 -8.22 13.22
CA LEU A 36 -3.24 -7.02 13.96
C LEU A 36 -4.33 -5.93 14.07
N PRO A 37 -5.15 -5.62 13.05
CA PRO A 37 -6.18 -4.59 13.20
C PRO A 37 -7.12 -4.82 14.40
N PRO A 38 -7.59 -6.05 14.69
CA PRO A 38 -8.37 -6.31 15.91
C PRO A 38 -7.61 -5.99 17.20
N ALA A 39 -6.29 -6.23 17.25
CA ALA A 39 -5.46 -5.96 18.42
C ALA A 39 -5.17 -4.46 18.64
N PHE A 40 -4.99 -3.69 17.56
CA PHE A 40 -4.64 -2.27 17.62
C PHE A 40 -5.86 -1.33 17.62
N SER A 41 -7.00 -1.77 17.08
CA SER A 41 -8.21 -0.96 16.99
C SER A 41 -8.82 -0.56 18.33
N SER A 42 -8.43 -1.18 19.44
CA SER A 42 -9.00 -0.89 20.77
C SER A 42 -10.54 -0.97 20.81
N GLY A 43 -11.13 -1.85 19.99
CA GLY A 43 -12.59 -2.01 19.88
C GLY A 43 -13.29 -0.93 19.04
N LEU A 44 -12.54 -0.10 18.33
CA LEU A 44 -13.06 0.77 17.28
C LEU A 44 -13.32 -0.03 16.00
N PRO A 45 -14.30 0.40 15.17
CA PRO A 45 -14.44 -0.15 13.82
C PRO A 45 -13.19 0.16 12.98
N ILE A 46 -12.95 -0.64 11.95
CA ILE A 46 -11.86 -0.43 11.00
C ILE A 46 -12.34 0.54 9.90
N VAL A 47 -11.51 1.53 9.58
CA VAL A 47 -11.73 2.48 8.48
C VAL A 47 -10.56 2.43 7.49
N ASP A 48 -10.82 2.88 6.28
CA ASP A 48 -9.93 2.84 5.12
C ASP A 48 -9.19 4.16 4.86
N GLY A 49 -9.15 5.07 5.84
CA GLY A 49 -8.47 6.37 5.72
C GLY A 49 -9.17 7.38 4.81
N LYS A 50 -10.30 7.01 4.21
CA LYS A 50 -11.03 7.86 3.28
C LYS A 50 -12.16 8.60 3.97
N PRO A 51 -12.43 9.85 3.56
CA PRO A 51 -13.67 10.54 3.87
C PRO A 51 -14.92 9.67 3.64
N PRO A 52 -15.96 9.81 4.47
CA PRO A 52 -17.27 9.23 4.15
C PRO A 52 -17.80 9.80 2.83
N THR A 53 -18.48 8.95 2.05
CA THR A 53 -19.13 9.35 0.78
C THR A 53 -20.37 10.23 0.99
N GLN A 54 -20.90 10.26 2.21
CA GLN A 54 -22.06 11.09 2.54
C GLN A 54 -21.67 12.57 2.52
N ILE A 55 -22.34 13.32 1.64
CA ILE A 55 -22.26 14.78 1.64
C ILE A 55 -23.02 15.28 2.87
N THR A 56 -22.38 16.17 3.59
CA THR A 56 -22.86 16.74 4.84
C THR A 56 -24.18 17.50 4.70
N SER A 57 -24.88 17.68 5.83
CA SER A 57 -26.05 18.55 5.98
C SER A 57 -25.91 19.86 5.20
N GLU A 58 -26.99 20.29 4.54
CA GLU A 58 -26.99 21.49 3.70
C GLU A 58 -26.51 22.74 4.45
N PRO A 59 -25.89 23.73 3.75
CA PRO A 59 -25.36 24.97 4.33
C PRO A 59 -26.43 25.93 4.87
N THR A 60 -27.61 25.44 5.23
CA THR A 60 -28.69 26.21 5.84
C THR A 60 -28.36 26.64 7.26
N THR A 61 -27.44 25.94 7.93
CA THR A 61 -26.86 26.32 9.23
C THR A 61 -25.47 26.93 9.05
N PRO A 62 -25.06 27.87 9.91
CA PRO A 62 -23.71 28.43 9.85
C PRO A 62 -22.67 27.34 10.10
N LEU A 63 -21.55 27.42 9.38
CA LEU A 63 -20.39 26.56 9.59
C LEU A 63 -19.90 26.71 11.04
N LEU A 64 -19.72 25.60 11.74
CA LEU A 64 -19.10 25.59 13.06
C LEU A 64 -17.65 26.05 12.94
N SER A 65 -17.23 26.93 13.84
CA SER A 65 -15.82 27.24 14.01
C SER A 65 -15.03 26.00 14.49
N LEU A 66 -13.71 26.02 14.30
CA LEU A 66 -12.84 24.94 14.79
C LEU A 66 -13.01 24.69 16.30
N GLU A 67 -13.19 25.74 17.10
CA GLU A 67 -13.41 25.62 18.54
C GLU A 67 -14.74 24.91 18.85
N GLN A 68 -15.82 25.32 18.18
CA GLN A 68 -17.13 24.68 18.33
C GLN A 68 -17.11 23.22 17.87
N ALA A 69 -16.45 22.93 16.74
CA ALA A 69 -16.27 21.56 16.24
C ALA A 69 -15.45 20.70 17.20
N SER A 70 -14.40 21.28 17.81
CA SER A 70 -13.56 20.58 18.80
C SER A 70 -14.31 20.31 20.10
N GLN A 71 -15.13 21.25 20.57
CA GLN A 71 -16.00 21.05 21.72
C GLN A 71 -17.06 19.99 21.44
N ALA A 72 -17.71 20.04 20.26
CA ALA A 72 -18.65 19.03 19.81
C ALA A 72 -17.99 17.64 19.77
N PHE A 73 -16.78 17.53 19.22
CA PHE A 73 -16.01 16.29 19.20
C PHE A 73 -15.78 15.71 20.59
N ILE A 74 -15.26 16.51 21.53
CA ILE A 74 -15.00 16.04 22.90
C ILE A 74 -16.31 15.66 23.62
N SER A 75 -17.40 16.39 23.37
CA SER A 75 -18.72 16.10 23.96
C SER A 75 -19.31 14.75 23.52
N LEU A 76 -18.87 14.21 22.36
CA LEU A 76 -19.25 12.88 21.90
C LEU A 76 -18.55 11.75 22.66
N HIS A 77 -17.63 12.08 23.59
CA HIS A 77 -16.79 11.13 24.32
C HIS A 77 -16.17 10.05 23.40
N PRO A 78 -15.40 10.47 22.37
CA PRO A 78 -14.82 9.57 21.39
C PRO A 78 -13.94 8.52 22.09
N LYS A 79 -14.24 7.24 21.87
CA LYS A 79 -13.48 6.13 22.45
C LYS A 79 -12.00 6.27 22.11
N GLY A 80 -11.15 6.27 23.14
CA GLY A 80 -9.69 6.33 22.99
C GLY A 80 -9.09 7.75 23.00
N VAL A 81 -9.93 8.79 23.15
CA VAL A 81 -9.55 10.20 23.25
C VAL A 81 -10.19 10.79 24.51
N ASN A 82 -9.36 11.32 25.41
CA ASN A 82 -9.84 11.96 26.63
C ASN A 82 -9.76 13.48 26.52
N THR A 83 -8.80 13.99 25.74
CA THR A 83 -8.56 15.43 25.58
C THR A 83 -8.17 15.75 24.15
N LEU A 84 -8.29 17.02 23.73
CA LEU A 84 -7.79 17.48 22.43
C LEU A 84 -6.27 17.33 22.29
N LYS A 85 -5.52 17.16 23.39
CA LYS A 85 -4.07 16.85 23.33
C LYS A 85 -3.78 15.46 22.79
N ASP A 86 -4.78 14.58 22.76
CA ASP A 86 -4.68 13.26 22.13
C ASP A 86 -4.90 13.34 20.62
N ILE A 87 -5.21 14.50 20.06
CA ILE A 87 -5.40 14.70 18.62
C ILE A 87 -4.16 15.41 18.08
N ASP A 88 -3.53 14.79 17.09
CA ASP A 88 -2.32 15.31 16.46
C ASP A 88 -2.67 16.29 15.32
N GLU A 89 -3.77 16.02 14.59
CA GLU A 89 -4.20 16.85 13.47
C GLU A 89 -5.72 17.07 13.47
N ILE A 90 -6.12 18.31 13.16
CA ILE A 90 -7.51 18.67 12.86
C ILE A 90 -7.54 19.40 11.52
N ALA A 91 -8.21 18.81 10.54
CA ALA A 91 -8.29 19.34 9.18
C ALA A 91 -9.75 19.59 8.78
N TYR A 92 -10.03 20.75 8.18
CA TYR A 92 -11.31 21.01 7.54
C TYR A 92 -11.25 20.54 6.08
N VAL A 93 -12.28 19.83 5.62
CA VAL A 93 -12.43 19.37 4.23
C VAL A 93 -13.60 20.12 3.59
N PRO A 94 -13.36 21.27 2.93
CA PRO A 94 -14.42 22.15 2.43
C PRO A 94 -15.32 21.49 1.39
N SER A 95 -14.74 20.67 0.51
CA SER A 95 -15.47 19.95 -0.56
C SER A 95 -16.55 19.01 -0.03
N LEU A 96 -16.40 18.55 1.22
CA LEU A 96 -17.34 17.64 1.89
C LEU A 96 -18.03 18.29 3.09
N GLY A 97 -17.65 19.53 3.47
CA GLY A 97 -18.25 20.25 4.59
C GLY A 97 -18.05 19.55 5.95
N MET A 98 -16.87 18.98 6.20
CA MET A 98 -16.62 18.18 7.41
C MET A 98 -15.25 18.47 8.02
N TYR A 99 -15.10 18.18 9.32
CA TYR A 99 -13.83 18.18 10.04
C TYR A 99 -13.32 16.75 10.21
N ARG A 100 -12.03 16.55 9.94
CA ARG A 100 -11.27 15.34 10.24
C ARG A 100 -10.43 15.58 11.49
N PHE A 101 -10.54 14.68 12.46
CA PHE A 101 -9.70 14.62 13.64
C PHE A 101 -8.87 13.34 13.55
N GLU A 102 -7.56 13.44 13.77
CA GLU A 102 -6.64 12.34 13.60
C GLU A 102 -5.69 12.22 14.81
N ASN A 103 -5.49 10.98 15.26
CA ASN A 103 -4.43 10.62 16.19
C ASN A 103 -3.43 9.72 15.44
N GLN A 104 -2.28 10.28 15.08
CA GLN A 104 -1.24 9.60 14.32
C GLN A 104 -0.56 8.48 15.12
N LYS A 105 -0.54 8.60 16.45
CA LYS A 105 0.09 7.60 17.33
C LYS A 105 -0.73 6.32 17.45
N LYS A 106 -2.05 6.42 17.46
CA LYS A 106 -2.98 5.30 17.56
C LYS A 106 -3.61 4.94 16.21
N LEU A 107 -3.41 5.78 15.19
CA LEU A 107 -3.98 5.66 13.85
C LEU A 107 -5.50 5.67 13.91
N PHE A 108 -6.05 6.58 14.72
CA PHE A 108 -7.49 6.73 14.85
C PHE A 108 -7.94 7.98 14.10
N GLU A 109 -9.06 7.84 13.40
CA GLU A 109 -9.67 8.92 12.64
C GLU A 109 -11.12 9.10 13.03
N TRP A 110 -11.55 10.36 13.08
CA TRP A 110 -12.94 10.75 13.25
C TRP A 110 -13.30 11.84 12.25
N TYR A 111 -14.49 11.71 11.67
CA TYR A 111 -15.05 12.65 10.72
C TYR A 111 -16.35 13.19 11.29
N ILE A 112 -16.46 14.50 11.39
CA ILE A 112 -17.61 15.19 11.96
C ILE A 112 -18.15 16.19 10.93
N ASP A 113 -19.47 16.24 10.82
CA ASP A 113 -20.20 17.25 10.08
C ASP A 113 -19.84 18.66 10.58
N ALA A 114 -19.36 19.54 9.69
CA ALA A 114 -18.91 20.88 10.08
C ALA A 114 -20.05 21.87 10.32
N TYR A 115 -21.29 21.50 10.04
CA TYR A 115 -22.48 22.32 10.23
C TYR A 115 -23.29 21.84 11.44
N SER A 116 -23.47 20.52 11.59
CA SER A 116 -24.29 19.94 12.66
C SER A 116 -23.49 19.41 13.84
N GLY A 117 -22.17 19.22 13.71
CA GLY A 117 -21.32 18.64 14.75
C GLY A 117 -21.55 17.14 14.98
N LYS A 118 -22.28 16.47 14.09
CA LYS A 118 -22.56 15.03 14.18
C LYS A 118 -21.39 14.19 13.69
N LEU A 119 -21.14 13.07 14.37
CA LEU A 119 -20.16 12.08 13.94
C LEU A 119 -20.64 11.35 12.68
N LEU A 120 -19.84 11.39 11.61
CA LEU A 120 -20.13 10.77 10.33
C LEU A 120 -19.44 9.41 10.18
N LYS A 121 -18.15 9.35 10.52
CA LYS A 121 -17.32 8.15 10.40
C LYS A 121 -16.25 8.20 11.47
N TYR A 122 -15.92 7.06 12.05
CA TYR A 122 -14.81 6.96 13.00
C TYR A 122 -14.20 5.56 12.94
N GLY A 123 -12.95 5.43 13.34
CA GLY A 123 -12.34 4.12 13.49
C GLY A 123 -10.82 4.13 13.52
N PHE A 124 -10.26 2.92 13.53
CA PHE A 124 -8.85 2.66 13.32
C PHE A 124 -8.53 2.58 11.83
N ASN A 125 -7.61 3.42 11.36
CA ASN A 125 -7.16 3.42 9.99
C ASN A 125 -6.18 2.26 9.76
N SER A 126 -6.69 1.17 9.18
CA SER A 126 -5.88 0.00 8.87
C SER A 126 -4.94 0.24 7.69
N VAL A 127 -5.26 1.18 6.80
CA VAL A 127 -4.42 1.48 5.62
C VAL A 127 -3.13 2.14 6.11
N ASP A 128 -3.24 3.20 6.92
CA ASP A 128 -2.07 3.88 7.48
C ASP A 128 -1.28 2.96 8.42
N PHE A 129 -1.96 2.03 9.11
CA PHE A 129 -1.28 1.01 9.89
C PHE A 129 -0.41 0.10 9.02
N LEU A 130 -0.93 -0.39 7.90
CA LEU A 130 -0.15 -1.26 7.02
C LEU A 130 0.99 -0.49 6.34
N GLU A 131 0.75 0.77 5.99
CA GLU A 131 1.76 1.63 5.38
C GLU A 131 2.89 1.96 6.35
N HIS A 132 2.60 2.39 7.58
CA HIS A 132 3.63 2.87 8.50
C HIS A 132 4.12 1.80 9.50
N ARG A 133 3.34 0.74 9.70
CA ARG A 133 3.59 -0.30 10.74
C ARG A 133 3.43 -1.73 10.24
N GLY A 134 3.09 -1.95 8.96
CA GLY A 134 3.10 -3.28 8.37
C GLY A 134 4.52 -3.83 8.22
N LEU A 135 4.65 -5.05 7.72
CA LEU A 135 5.92 -5.76 7.50
C LEU A 135 6.82 -5.73 8.75
N LEU A 136 6.25 -6.05 9.92
CA LEU A 136 6.91 -6.01 11.23
C LEU A 136 7.32 -4.61 11.70
N GLY A 137 6.88 -3.54 11.03
CA GLY A 137 7.13 -2.14 11.42
C GLY A 137 6.56 -1.79 12.79
N TRP A 138 5.45 -2.44 13.19
CA TRP A 138 4.86 -2.34 14.52
C TRP A 138 5.80 -2.84 15.63
N PHE A 139 6.75 -3.72 15.32
CA PHE A 139 7.80 -4.16 16.24
C PHE A 139 9.02 -3.23 16.18
N ALA A 140 9.50 -2.93 14.97
CA ALA A 140 10.57 -1.95 14.78
C ALA A 140 10.49 -1.29 13.39
N PRO A 141 10.44 0.06 13.30
CA PRO A 141 10.28 0.77 12.03
C PRO A 141 11.36 0.47 10.98
N TRP A 142 12.59 0.19 11.41
CA TRP A 142 13.67 -0.13 10.48
C TRP A 142 13.50 -1.48 9.78
N ILE A 143 12.76 -2.42 10.38
CA ILE A 143 12.48 -3.74 9.78
C ILE A 143 11.52 -3.58 8.61
N HIS A 144 10.47 -2.75 8.76
CA HIS A 144 9.55 -2.41 7.67
C HIS A 144 10.33 -1.90 6.45
N ASN A 145 11.14 -0.86 6.65
CA ASN A 145 11.94 -0.25 5.58
C ASN A 145 12.89 -1.27 4.93
N LEU A 146 13.51 -2.15 5.71
CA LEU A 146 14.43 -3.17 5.19
C LEU A 146 13.70 -4.22 4.33
N ILE A 147 12.54 -4.70 4.81
CA ILE A 147 11.74 -5.70 4.08
C ILE A 147 11.17 -5.06 2.81
N GLU A 148 10.63 -3.85 2.88
CA GLU A 148 10.10 -3.13 1.73
C GLU A 148 11.18 -2.89 0.66
N MET A 149 12.33 -2.35 1.04
CA MET A 149 13.45 -2.10 0.12
C MET A 149 13.95 -3.39 -0.54
N SER A 150 14.12 -4.46 0.25
CA SER A 150 14.56 -5.76 -0.29
C SER A 150 13.50 -6.38 -1.20
N PHE A 151 12.21 -6.23 -0.87
CA PHE A 151 11.09 -6.68 -1.69
C PHE A 151 11.09 -5.99 -3.04
N LEU A 152 11.19 -4.66 -3.07
CA LEU A 152 11.24 -3.87 -4.30
C LEU A 152 12.44 -4.26 -5.16
N PHE A 153 13.62 -4.43 -4.56
CA PHE A 153 14.83 -4.85 -5.27
C PHE A 153 14.68 -6.23 -5.93
N PHE A 154 14.17 -7.22 -5.18
CA PHE A 154 13.96 -8.56 -5.72
C PHE A 154 12.86 -8.60 -6.78
N MET A 155 11.80 -7.79 -6.61
CA MET A 155 10.72 -7.68 -7.58
C MET A 155 11.26 -7.08 -8.88
N ALA A 156 12.01 -5.98 -8.82
CA ALA A 156 12.64 -5.38 -9.99
C ALA A 156 13.57 -6.37 -10.72
N THR A 157 14.37 -7.13 -9.96
CA THR A 157 15.25 -8.17 -10.52
C THR A 157 14.47 -9.26 -11.26
N LEU A 158 13.37 -9.74 -10.66
CA LEU A 158 12.50 -10.72 -11.29
C LEU A 158 11.80 -10.16 -12.52
N ALA A 159 11.28 -8.93 -12.45
CA ALA A 159 10.61 -8.27 -13.57
C ALA A 159 11.55 -8.14 -14.77
N VAL A 160 12.78 -7.65 -14.57
CA VAL A 160 13.80 -7.56 -15.64
C VAL A 160 14.11 -8.95 -16.21
N SER A 161 14.29 -9.95 -15.34
CA SER A 161 14.57 -11.32 -15.79
C SER A 161 13.41 -11.93 -16.59
N GLY A 162 12.16 -11.65 -16.20
CA GLY A 162 10.95 -12.11 -16.86
C GLY A 162 10.78 -11.45 -18.24
N VAL A 163 10.98 -10.13 -18.32
CA VAL A 163 10.96 -9.40 -19.59
C VAL A 163 12.03 -9.93 -20.54
N TYR A 164 13.25 -10.15 -20.06
CA TYR A 164 14.32 -10.73 -20.88
C TYR A 164 13.93 -12.11 -21.44
N LEU A 165 13.39 -13.00 -20.59
CA LEU A 165 12.94 -14.33 -21.02
C LEU A 165 11.78 -14.27 -22.00
N PHE A 166 10.89 -13.29 -21.88
CA PHE A 166 9.78 -13.07 -22.79
C PHE A 166 10.23 -12.61 -24.18
N ILE A 167 11.21 -11.69 -24.26
CA ILE A 167 11.69 -11.13 -25.54
C ILE A 167 12.65 -12.09 -26.26
N TYR A 168 13.45 -12.84 -25.50
CA TYR A 168 14.47 -13.76 -26.03
C TYR A 168 14.01 -14.70 -27.18
N PRO A 169 12.86 -15.40 -27.13
CA PRO A 169 12.41 -16.26 -28.23
C PRO A 169 12.17 -15.50 -29.55
N PHE A 170 11.70 -14.25 -29.49
CA PHE A 170 11.46 -13.44 -30.69
C PHE A 170 12.75 -13.00 -31.37
N LEU A 171 13.77 -12.65 -30.59
CA LEU A 171 15.12 -12.32 -31.09
C LEU A 171 15.80 -13.54 -31.72
N ALA A 172 15.66 -14.72 -31.09
CA ALA A 172 16.25 -15.95 -31.59
C ALA A 172 15.63 -16.40 -32.93
N LYS A 173 14.33 -16.20 -33.12
CA LYS A 173 13.62 -16.53 -34.37
C LYS A 173 14.09 -15.65 -35.54
N LYS A 174 14.23 -14.34 -35.33
CA LYS A 174 14.69 -13.39 -36.35
C LYS A 174 16.11 -13.71 -36.85
N ASN A 175 17.00 -14.12 -35.96
CA ASN A 175 18.37 -14.50 -36.34
C ASN A 175 18.42 -15.80 -37.17
N GLN A 176 17.48 -16.73 -36.98
CA GLN A 176 17.41 -17.96 -37.77
C GLN A 176 16.85 -17.71 -39.17
N GLU A 177 15.83 -16.85 -39.31
CA GLU A 177 15.27 -16.44 -40.60
C GLU A 177 16.27 -15.62 -41.44
N THR A 178 17.10 -14.81 -40.79
CA THR A 178 18.16 -14.04 -41.48
C THR A 178 19.35 -14.93 -41.90
N ALA A 179 19.66 -15.97 -41.10
CA ALA A 179 20.72 -16.92 -41.45
C ALA A 179 20.32 -17.90 -42.57
N SER A 180 19.06 -18.33 -42.62
CA SER A 180 18.56 -19.21 -43.70
C SER A 180 18.41 -18.49 -45.05
N SER A 181 18.08 -17.20 -45.03
CA SER A 181 18.01 -16.35 -46.23
C SER A 181 19.39 -15.95 -46.77
N GLY A 182 20.43 -15.86 -45.92
CA GLY A 182 21.81 -15.64 -46.37
C GLY A 182 22.44 -16.85 -47.06
N ILE A 183 22.15 -18.07 -46.60
CA ILE A 183 22.69 -19.32 -47.16
C ILE A 183 22.07 -19.65 -48.54
N THR A 184 20.86 -19.17 -48.82
CA THR A 184 20.18 -19.39 -50.11
C THR A 184 20.63 -18.39 -51.20
N GLY A 185 21.37 -17.33 -50.86
CA GLY A 185 21.86 -16.33 -51.81
C GLY A 185 23.22 -16.63 -52.47
N GLU A 186 24.10 -17.40 -51.82
CA GLU A 186 25.45 -17.70 -52.37
C GLU A 186 25.50 -18.94 -53.29
N GLY A 187 24.42 -19.71 -53.39
CA GLY A 187 24.35 -20.93 -54.22
C GLY A 187 23.94 -20.74 -55.69
N GLN A 188 23.79 -19.50 -56.17
CA GLN A 188 23.28 -19.20 -57.52
C GLN A 188 24.29 -18.50 -58.45
N LEU A 189 25.57 -18.41 -58.05
CA LEU A 189 26.65 -17.91 -58.91
C LEU A 189 27.71 -19.00 -59.09
N ASN A 190 27.40 -19.98 -59.93
CA ASN A 190 28.37 -20.80 -60.67
C ASN A 190 27.72 -21.33 -61.94
#